data_AF-A0A1B1TSI9-F1
#
_entry.id   AF-A0A1B1TSI9-F1
#
_cell.length_a   1.000
_cell.length_b   1.000
_cell.length_c   1.000
_cell.angle_alpha   90.00
_cell.angle_beta   90.00
_cell.angle_gamma   90.00
#
_symmetry.space_group_name_H-M   'P 1'
#
loop_
_entity.id
_entity.type
_entity.pdbx_description
1 polymer ?
#
loop_
_entity_poly.entity_id
_entity_poly.type
_entity_poly.pdbx_seq_one_letter_code
_entity_poly.pdbx_strand_id
1 'polypeptide(L)'
;MKISEIFENEPKQWGFRGDPYLWRELKERLNNVDMPDTPEQLKSIIEKEYEVATGHSIKHREHFIVKRFMHGGMSSGGISPEFWHDCGIPLLVKRHVAP
;
A
#
# COMPACT_ATOMS: atom_id res chain seq x y z
N MET A 1 -19.06 2.74 0.97
CA MET A 1 -17.70 3.32 0.98
C MET A 1 -16.79 2.44 0.15
N LYS A 2 -15.91 3.01 -0.67
CA LYS A 2 -14.87 2.28 -1.40
C LYS A 2 -13.59 2.19 -0.59
N ILE A 3 -12.80 1.16 -0.81
CA ILE A 3 -11.50 1.02 -0.14
C ILE A 3 -10.56 2.18 -0.52
N SER A 4 -10.62 2.73 -1.73
CA SER A 4 -9.77 3.87 -2.13
C SER A 4 -9.94 5.11 -1.24
N GLU A 5 -11.10 5.31 -0.62
CA GLU A 5 -11.38 6.49 0.21
C GLU A 5 -10.45 6.55 1.45
N ILE A 6 -10.05 5.40 2.01
CA ILE A 6 -9.13 5.36 3.17
C ILE A 6 -7.68 5.70 2.79
N PHE A 7 -7.36 5.85 1.50
CA PHE A 7 -6.04 6.26 1.02
C PHE A 7 -5.91 7.77 0.85
N GLU A 8 -7.00 8.55 0.88
CA GLU A 8 -6.95 10.01 0.67
C GLU A 8 -6.04 10.74 1.67
N ASN A 9 -6.02 10.26 2.91
CA ASN A 9 -5.15 10.79 3.95
C ASN A 9 -3.79 10.10 3.91
N GLU A 10 -2.86 10.60 3.09
CA GLU A 10 -1.49 10.09 3.04
C GLU A 10 -0.78 10.20 4.42
N PRO A 11 0.05 9.22 4.82
CA PRO A 11 0.90 9.32 6.01
C PRO A 11 1.94 10.45 5.86
N LYS A 12 2.30 11.06 7.00
CA LYS A 12 3.27 12.16 7.03
C LYS A 12 4.72 11.71 6.80
N GLN A 13 5.00 10.43 7.00
CA GLN A 13 6.32 9.83 6.90
C GLN A 13 6.24 8.55 6.07
N TRP A 14 7.29 8.31 5.30
CA TRP A 14 7.44 7.19 4.38
C TRP A 14 8.77 6.49 4.65
N GLY A 15 8.87 5.20 4.31
CA GLY A 15 10.15 4.48 4.42
C GLY A 15 11.13 4.91 3.33
N PHE A 16 10.71 4.82 2.08
CA PHE A 16 11.46 5.21 0.89
C PHE A 16 10.62 6.01 -0.10
N ARG A 17 11.30 6.57 -1.11
CA ARG A 17 10.69 7.46 -2.10
C ARG A 17 9.71 6.76 -3.05
N GLY A 18 9.75 5.42 -3.13
CA GLY A 18 8.81 4.63 -3.91
C GLY A 18 7.49 4.36 -3.18
N ASP A 19 7.47 4.44 -1.84
CA ASP A 19 6.26 4.12 -1.04
C ASP A 19 5.06 5.03 -1.36
N PRO A 20 5.22 6.37 -1.56
CA PRO A 20 4.10 7.22 -1.99
C PRO A 20 3.50 6.81 -3.33
N TYR A 21 4.33 6.32 -4.27
CA TYR A 21 3.85 5.86 -5.57
C TYR A 21 3.06 4.55 -5.45
N LEU A 22 3.56 3.62 -4.64
CA LEU A 22 2.83 2.38 -4.35
C LEU A 22 1.50 2.67 -3.65
N TRP A 23 1.47 3.61 -2.70
CA TRP A 23 0.23 4.05 -2.04
C TRP A 23 -0.82 4.54 -3.05
N ARG A 24 -0.40 5.37 -4.00
CA ARG A 24 -1.28 5.89 -5.06
C ARG A 24 -1.73 4.80 -6.03
N GLU A 25 -0.83 3.90 -6.43
CA GLU A 25 -1.20 2.76 -7.29
C GLU A 25 -2.22 1.85 -6.60
N LEU A 26 -2.04 1.55 -5.30
CA LEU A 26 -3.01 0.76 -4.52
C LEU A 26 -4.36 1.47 -4.42
N LYS A 27 -4.37 2.79 -4.19
CA LYS A 27 -5.60 3.60 -4.21
C LYS A 27 -6.35 3.46 -5.54
N GLU A 28 -5.64 3.56 -6.66
CA GLU A 28 -6.22 3.45 -8.00
C GLU A 28 -6.78 2.04 -8.25
N ARG A 29 -6.03 0.99 -7.90
CA ARG A 29 -6.46 -0.42 -8.02
C ARG A 29 -7.72 -0.72 -7.23
N LEU A 30 -7.87 -0.09 -6.06
CA LEU A 30 -8.96 -0.32 -5.12
C LEU A 30 -10.14 0.65 -5.29
N ASN A 31 -10.14 1.48 -6.35
CA ASN A 31 -11.13 2.53 -6.53
C ASN A 31 -12.58 2.04 -6.71
N ASN A 32 -12.75 0.83 -7.25
CA ASN A 32 -14.07 0.26 -7.48
C ASN A 32 -14.44 -0.85 -6.48
N VAL A 33 -13.55 -1.15 -5.52
CA VAL A 33 -13.75 -2.22 -4.54
C VAL A 33 -14.49 -1.64 -3.33
N ASP A 34 -15.64 -2.22 -3.01
CA ASP A 34 -16.40 -1.87 -1.82
C ASP A 34 -15.63 -2.23 -0.54
N MET A 35 -15.82 -1.41 0.50
CA MET A 35 -15.29 -1.70 1.82
C MET A 35 -15.86 -3.05 2.30
N PRO A 36 -15.01 -4.03 2.68
CA PRO A 36 -15.47 -5.32 3.14
C PRO A 36 -16.05 -5.24 4.55
N ASP A 37 -16.72 -6.30 5.01
CA ASP A 37 -17.39 -6.32 6.31
C ASP A 37 -16.40 -6.28 7.49
N THR A 38 -15.20 -6.85 7.31
CA THR A 38 -14.23 -6.96 8.40
C THR A 38 -12.85 -6.35 8.09
N PRO A 39 -12.13 -5.87 9.12
CA PRO A 39 -10.74 -5.41 8.98
C PRO A 39 -9.79 -6.49 8.43
N GLU A 40 -10.03 -7.76 8.74
CA GLU A 40 -9.21 -8.89 8.27
C GLU A 40 -9.39 -9.14 6.76
N GLN A 41 -10.61 -8.99 6.26
CA GLN A 41 -10.90 -9.02 4.82
C GLN A 41 -10.22 -7.85 4.12
N LEU A 42 -10.31 -6.64 4.69
CA LEU A 42 -9.63 -5.45 4.17
C LEU A 42 -8.11 -5.67 4.09
N LYS A 43 -7.52 -6.15 5.17
CA LYS A 43 -6.10 -6.49 5.22
C LYS A 43 -5.72 -7.47 4.10
N SER A 44 -6.47 -8.56 3.96
CA SER A 44 -6.20 -9.58 2.94
C SER A 44 -6.28 -9.02 1.51
N ILE A 45 -7.24 -8.13 1.25
CA ILE A 45 -7.37 -7.46 -0.05
C ILE A 45 -6.16 -6.57 -0.33
N ILE A 46 -5.76 -5.73 0.64
CA ILE A 46 -4.62 -4.82 0.48
C ILE A 46 -3.31 -5.60 0.31
N GLU A 47 -3.07 -6.64 1.10
CA GLU A 47 -1.88 -7.49 0.99
C GLU A 47 -1.78 -8.16 -0.38
N LYS A 48 -2.92 -8.62 -0.93
CA LYS A 48 -2.99 -9.18 -2.27
C LYS A 48 -2.66 -8.15 -3.34
N GLU A 49 -3.26 -6.96 -3.28
CA GLU A 49 -2.95 -5.90 -4.25
C GLU A 49 -1.51 -5.36 -4.12
N TYR A 50 -0.96 -5.34 -2.90
CA TYR A 50 0.46 -5.07 -2.67
C TYR A 50 1.34 -6.07 -3.41
N GLU A 51 1.05 -7.36 -3.30
CA GLU A 51 1.81 -8.41 -3.98
C GLU A 51 1.68 -8.30 -5.50
N VAL A 52 0.46 -8.05 -6.02
CA VAL A 52 0.23 -7.84 -7.46
C VAL A 52 0.98 -6.62 -7.98
N ALA A 53 0.99 -5.52 -7.22
CA ALA A 53 1.69 -4.31 -7.61
C ALA A 53 3.21 -4.50 -7.55
N THR A 54 3.75 -5.06 -6.47
CA THR A 54 5.19 -5.08 -6.22
C THR A 54 5.90 -6.32 -6.76
N GLY A 55 5.17 -7.39 -7.05
CA GLY A 55 5.71 -8.73 -7.31
C GLY A 55 6.30 -9.42 -6.07
N HIS A 56 6.12 -8.84 -4.88
CA HIS A 56 6.66 -9.35 -3.63
C HIS A 56 5.54 -9.50 -2.59
N SER A 57 5.50 -10.64 -1.92
CA SER A 57 4.60 -10.84 -0.78
C SER A 57 4.88 -9.82 0.33
N ILE A 58 3.87 -9.45 1.11
CA ILE A 58 4.04 -8.64 2.33
C ILE A 58 4.96 -9.31 3.37
N LYS A 59 5.25 -10.60 3.22
CA LYS A 59 6.23 -11.33 4.05
C LYS A 59 7.68 -11.06 3.66
N HIS A 60 7.93 -10.46 2.50
CA HIS A 60 9.25 -10.01 2.11
C HIS A 60 9.75 -8.93 3.09
N ARG A 61 11.03 -8.94 3.45
CA ARG A 61 11.60 -8.05 4.48
C ARG A 61 12.76 -7.20 3.98
N GLU A 62 13.34 -7.54 2.84
CA GLU A 62 14.44 -6.79 2.25
C GLU A 62 13.91 -5.66 1.37
N HIS A 63 14.61 -4.53 1.32
CA HIS A 63 14.21 -3.47 0.41
C HIS A 63 14.35 -3.93 -1.04
N PHE A 64 13.49 -3.41 -1.90
CA PHE A 64 13.56 -3.67 -3.33
C PHE A 64 13.19 -2.43 -4.13
N ILE A 65 13.51 -2.46 -5.42
CA ILE A 65 13.23 -1.36 -6.35
C ILE A 65 12.09 -1.76 -7.29
N VAL A 66 11.05 -0.92 -7.33
CA VAL A 66 10.04 -0.96 -8.38
C VAL A 66 10.43 0.05 -9.45
N LYS A 67 10.97 -0.45 -10.57
CA LYS A 67 11.54 0.40 -11.64
C LYS A 67 10.55 1.43 -12.20
N ARG A 68 9.26 1.09 -12.31
CA ARG A 68 8.21 2.00 -12.82
C ARG A 68 7.92 3.19 -11.90
N PHE A 69 8.33 3.13 -10.63
CA PHE A 69 8.23 4.27 -9.71
C PHE A 69 9.45 5.20 -9.80
N MET A 70 10.47 4.85 -10.58
CA MET A 70 11.65 5.69 -10.74
C MET A 70 11.37 6.91 -11.62
N HIS A 71 11.36 8.10 -11.01
CA HIS A 71 11.15 9.39 -11.70
C HIS A 71 12.40 10.29 -11.68
N GLY A 72 13.58 9.69 -11.51
CA GLY A 72 14.88 10.38 -11.50
C GLY A 72 15.79 9.86 -10.39
N GLY A 73 16.99 9.39 -10.76
CA GLY A 73 17.97 8.79 -9.84
C GLY A 73 17.59 7.38 -9.33
N MET A 74 18.58 6.62 -8.86
CA MET A 74 18.43 5.21 -8.47
C MET A 74 17.48 4.98 -7.28
N SER A 75 17.33 5.95 -6.37
CA SER A 75 16.55 5.76 -5.13
C SER A 75 15.06 6.12 -5.23
N SER A 76 14.57 6.60 -6.38
CA SER A 76 13.18 7.05 -6.50
C SER A 76 12.15 5.91 -6.48
N GLY A 77 12.55 4.69 -6.86
CA GLY A 77 11.67 3.52 -6.90
C GLY A 77 11.77 2.58 -5.70
N GLY A 78 12.50 2.94 -4.64
CA GLY A 78 12.69 2.06 -3.48
C GLY A 78 11.42 1.86 -2.66
N ILE A 79 11.12 0.61 -2.32
CA ILE A 79 10.01 0.20 -1.47
C ILE A 79 10.57 -0.30 -0.14
N SER A 80 9.99 0.15 0.97
CA SER A 80 10.34 -0.29 2.32
C SER A 80 9.30 -1.30 2.82
N PRO A 81 9.57 -2.62 2.79
CA PRO A 81 8.61 -3.60 3.31
C PRO A 81 8.32 -3.40 4.80
N GLU A 82 9.30 -2.92 5.57
CA GLU A 82 9.14 -2.57 6.99
C GLU A 82 8.04 -1.51 7.17
N PHE A 83 8.09 -0.43 6.37
CA PHE A 83 7.04 0.58 6.38
C PHE A 83 5.66 -0.03 6.08
N TRP A 84 5.54 -0.87 5.05
CA TRP A 84 4.25 -1.46 4.68
C TRP A 84 3.71 -2.44 5.72
N HIS A 85 4.59 -3.24 6.32
CA HIS A 85 4.25 -4.22 7.34
C HIS A 85 3.86 -3.57 8.67
N ASP A 86 4.63 -2.60 9.14
CA ASP A 86 4.49 -2.04 10.50
C ASP A 86 3.59 -0.80 10.55
N CYS A 87 3.51 -0.04 9.44
CA CYS A 87 2.83 1.24 9.39
C CYS A 87 1.73 1.29 8.31
N GLY A 88 2.08 1.09 7.04
CA GLY A 88 1.21 1.35 5.88
C GLY A 88 -0.08 0.54 5.89
N ILE A 89 0.01 -0.79 5.88
CA ILE A 89 -1.17 -1.67 5.91
C ILE A 89 -1.90 -1.56 7.25
N PRO A 90 -1.24 -1.60 8.43
CA PRO A 90 -1.92 -1.40 9.70
C PRO A 90 -2.68 -0.08 9.81
N LEU A 91 -2.15 1.01 9.23
CA LEU A 91 -2.83 2.31 9.18
C LEU A 91 -4.11 2.23 8.34
N LEU A 92 -4.07 1.59 7.18
CA LEU A 92 -5.24 1.41 6.31
C LEU A 92 -6.29 0.53 6.98
N VAL A 93 -5.87 -0.57 7.62
CA VAL A 93 -6.76 -1.46 8.36
C VAL A 93 -7.46 -0.73 9.52
N LYS A 94 -6.75 0.14 10.25
CA LYS A 94 -7.34 0.99 11.30
C LYS A 94 -8.37 2.00 10.79
N ARG A 95 -8.36 2.31 9.49
CA ARG A 95 -9.34 3.19 8.85
C ARG A 95 -10.56 2.43 8.31
N HIS A 96 -10.61 1.12 8.52
CA HIS A 96 -11.79 0.31 8.20
C HIS A 96 -13.02 0.90 8.89
N VAL A 97 -14.13 0.91 8.15
CA VAL A 97 -15.46 1.17 8.70
C VAL A 97 -16.36 0.06 8.17
N ALA A 98 -17.14 -0.55 9.04
CA ALA A 98 -18.12 -1.52 8.61
C ALA A 98 -19.18 -0.84 7.72
N PRO A 99 -19.63 -1.49 6.63
CA PRO A 99 -20.62 -0.95 5.72
C PRO A 99 -22.01 -0.72 6.35
#